data_AF-A0A0B5EKF3-F1
#
_entry.id   AF-A0A0B5EKF3-F1
#
_cell.length_a   1.000
_cell.length_b   1.000
_cell.length_c   1.000
_cell.angle_alpha   90.00
_cell.angle_beta   90.00
_cell.angle_gamma   90.00
#
_symmetry.space_group_name_H-M   'P 1'
#
loop_
_entity.id
_entity.type
_entity.pdbx_description
1 polymer ?
#
loop_
_entity_poly.entity_id
_entity_poly.type
_entity_poly.pdbx_seq_one_letter_code
_entity_poly.pdbx_strand_id
1 'polypeptide(L)'
;MDVSYLSYLGGPHPQRGVGVVAPFDFALDRELWRWVPDEVSLHVTRTPYVPVEVSLDLARLVSEHETLGEAVRALGTPGPEVLAYACTSGSFVGGRAGELAMCEAMTRAGEVPSLTTSGALLEALDELDARRIALVTPYTMSVTHSLEDYLAEGGVTVLGRAFMGLTRHIWKVPYRDVVDMARHAVSGFADEVDALFISCTNLPTYDVIPQLEAELRMPVISANQVTMWAALRRLGTRAVGPYQALLDPSARPGAAPLETPPLDTPPAAGGQVPLQEPFQDSLPEALRESLQDSLQEGQPPWP
;
A
#
# COMPACT_ATOMS: atom_id res chain seq x y z
N MET A 1 -25.62 32.24 32.02
CA MET A 1 -25.37 31.30 30.91
C MET A 1 -24.02 30.68 31.20
N ASP A 2 -24.04 29.40 31.54
CA ASP A 2 -22.84 28.67 31.95
C ASP A 2 -22.03 28.32 30.70
N VAL A 3 -20.81 28.86 30.60
CA VAL A 3 -19.93 28.73 29.43
C VAL A 3 -18.84 27.67 29.67
N SER A 4 -18.99 26.85 30.72
CA SER A 4 -17.95 25.94 31.24
C SER A 4 -17.68 24.69 30.41
N TYR A 5 -18.27 24.52 29.22
CA TYR A 5 -18.07 23.33 28.38
C TYR A 5 -17.92 23.60 26.87
N LEU A 6 -17.44 24.79 26.47
CA LEU A 6 -16.95 24.98 25.10
C LEU A 6 -15.51 24.44 24.99
N SER A 7 -15.40 23.12 24.77
CA SER A 7 -14.14 22.52 24.31
C SER A 7 -14.01 22.74 22.80
N TYR A 8 -12.97 23.44 22.36
CA TYR A 8 -12.57 23.52 20.96
C TYR A 8 -11.80 22.29 20.49
N LEU A 9 -11.54 21.34 21.39
CA LEU A 9 -10.84 20.11 21.07
C LEU A 9 -11.82 19.14 20.42
N GLY A 10 -11.73 18.99 19.10
CA GLY A 10 -12.59 18.10 18.29
C GLY A 10 -12.41 16.59 18.56
N GLY A 11 -11.48 16.21 19.43
CA GLY A 11 -11.16 14.82 19.74
C GLY A 11 -10.60 14.05 18.52
N PRO A 12 -10.20 12.80 18.70
CA PRO A 12 -9.89 11.94 17.56
C PRO A 12 -11.17 11.65 16.78
N HIS A 13 -11.13 11.83 15.46
CA HIS A 13 -12.22 11.37 14.59
C HIS A 13 -12.34 9.84 14.66
N PRO A 14 -13.55 9.27 14.59
CA PRO A 14 -13.73 7.82 14.50
C PRO A 14 -12.90 7.26 13.34
N GLN A 15 -12.05 6.29 13.65
CA GLN A 15 -11.21 5.61 12.68
C GLN A 15 -11.98 4.43 12.10
N ARG A 16 -11.82 4.22 10.80
CA ARG A 16 -12.33 3.03 10.10
C ARG A 16 -11.24 1.97 10.03
N GLY A 17 -11.60 0.70 10.01
CA GLY A 17 -10.63 -0.39 10.13
C GLY A 17 -10.49 -1.24 8.87
N VAL A 18 -9.26 -1.52 8.46
CA VAL A 18 -8.93 -2.61 7.52
C VAL A 18 -8.16 -3.68 8.28
N GLY A 19 -8.68 -4.91 8.28
CA GLY A 19 -8.01 -6.06 8.85
C GLY A 19 -7.10 -6.72 7.81
N VAL A 20 -5.86 -7.01 8.17
CA VAL A 20 -4.87 -7.61 7.29
C VAL A 20 -4.40 -8.92 7.89
N VAL A 21 -4.62 -10.02 7.18
CA VAL A 21 -4.01 -11.31 7.49
C VAL A 21 -2.76 -11.47 6.64
N ALA A 22 -1.60 -11.41 7.28
CA ALA A 22 -0.31 -11.58 6.63
C ALA A 22 0.29 -12.97 6.94
N PRO A 23 1.22 -13.48 6.13
CA PRO A 23 1.98 -14.67 6.49
C PRO A 23 2.93 -14.37 7.66
N PHE A 24 3.33 -15.40 8.41
CA PHE A 24 4.19 -15.26 9.59
C PHE A 24 5.51 -14.52 9.33
N ASP A 25 6.01 -14.57 8.10
CA ASP A 25 7.29 -14.00 7.67
C ASP A 25 7.17 -12.59 7.06
N PHE A 26 5.96 -12.02 7.02
CA PHE A 26 5.75 -10.65 6.54
C PHE A 26 6.42 -9.63 7.47
N ALA A 27 7.33 -8.85 6.88
CA ALA A 27 8.20 -7.91 7.60
C ALA A 27 8.05 -6.45 7.12
N LEU A 28 7.08 -6.16 6.25
CA LEU A 28 6.87 -4.85 5.62
C LEU A 28 5.60 -4.15 6.11
N ASP A 29 5.21 -4.35 7.38
CA ASP A 29 4.00 -3.76 7.98
C ASP A 29 3.90 -2.25 7.73
N ARG A 30 5.00 -1.52 7.92
CA ARG A 30 5.06 -0.06 7.76
C ARG A 30 4.78 0.39 6.33
N GLU A 31 5.10 -0.44 5.34
CA GLU A 31 4.89 -0.11 3.94
C GLU A 31 3.39 -0.01 3.63
N LEU A 32 2.56 -0.92 4.15
CA LEU A 32 1.10 -0.89 3.97
C LEU A 32 0.49 0.45 4.40
N TRP A 33 0.91 0.95 5.57
CA TRP A 33 0.46 2.22 6.12
C TRP A 33 0.74 3.43 5.23
N ARG A 34 1.68 3.34 4.28
CA ARG A 34 1.97 4.46 3.38
C ARG A 34 0.87 4.70 2.35
N TRP A 35 -0.02 3.72 2.13
CA TRP A 35 -1.19 3.86 1.27
C TRP A 35 -2.49 4.20 2.02
N VAL A 36 -2.43 4.32 3.35
CA VAL A 36 -3.60 4.45 4.20
C VAL A 36 -3.85 5.93 4.52
N PRO A 37 -5.06 6.46 4.27
CA PRO A 37 -5.40 7.84 4.65
C PRO A 37 -5.55 7.96 6.18
N ASP A 38 -5.48 9.19 6.69
CA ASP A 38 -5.46 9.48 8.13
C ASP A 38 -6.73 9.00 8.88
N GLU A 39 -7.86 8.83 8.20
CA GLU A 39 -9.11 8.32 8.79
C GLU A 39 -9.21 6.79 8.87
N VAL A 40 -8.18 6.05 8.43
CA VAL A 40 -8.17 4.58 8.40
C VAL A 40 -7.03 4.00 9.22
N SER A 41 -7.33 2.95 9.97
CA SER A 41 -6.39 2.16 10.76
C SER A 41 -6.23 0.75 10.19
N LEU A 42 -5.01 0.21 10.24
CA LEU A 42 -4.73 -1.19 9.91
C LEU A 42 -4.66 -2.05 11.18
N HIS A 43 -5.36 -3.19 11.15
CA HIS A 43 -5.27 -4.23 12.16
C HIS A 43 -4.61 -5.44 11.53
N VAL A 44 -3.34 -5.69 11.86
CA VAL A 44 -2.55 -6.75 11.24
C VAL A 44 -2.44 -7.95 12.17
N THR A 45 -2.76 -9.13 11.63
CA THR A 45 -2.51 -10.43 12.27
C THR A 45 -1.64 -11.30 11.34
N ARG A 46 -1.17 -12.44 11.85
CA ARG A 46 -0.33 -13.36 11.10
C ARG A 46 -0.88 -14.78 11.11
N THR A 47 -0.65 -15.52 10.02
CA THR A 47 -0.78 -16.98 10.03
C THR A 47 0.27 -17.61 10.98
N PRO A 48 0.06 -18.84 11.47
CA PRO A 48 1.05 -19.58 12.24
C PRO A 48 2.38 -19.75 11.51
N TYR A 49 3.43 -19.91 12.29
CA TYR A 49 4.77 -20.22 11.78
C TYR A 49 4.80 -21.60 11.11
N VAL A 50 5.42 -21.64 9.92
CA VAL A 50 5.63 -22.87 9.16
C VAL A 50 7.13 -22.98 8.86
N PRO A 51 7.82 -24.06 9.27
CA PRO A 51 9.27 -24.22 9.08
C PRO A 51 9.62 -24.68 7.66
N VAL A 52 9.06 -24.03 6.63
CA VAL A 52 9.28 -24.34 5.21
C VAL A 52 9.73 -23.07 4.50
N GLU A 53 10.73 -23.18 3.62
CA GLU A 53 11.19 -22.06 2.80
C GLU A 53 10.15 -21.66 1.73
N VAL A 54 10.28 -20.46 1.17
CA VAL A 54 9.37 -19.96 0.13
C VAL A 54 9.34 -20.91 -1.06
N SER A 55 8.15 -21.47 -1.28
CA SER A 55 7.87 -22.55 -2.23
C SER A 55 6.36 -22.62 -2.47
N LEU A 56 5.92 -23.44 -3.43
CA LEU A 56 4.50 -23.75 -3.61
C LEU A 56 3.92 -24.49 -2.39
N ASP A 57 4.72 -25.28 -1.69
CA ASP A 57 4.26 -26.00 -0.49
C ASP A 57 4.03 -25.04 0.67
N LEU A 58 4.94 -24.08 0.87
CA LEU A 58 4.69 -23.01 1.83
C LEU A 58 3.42 -22.24 1.47
N ALA A 59 3.26 -21.86 0.20
CA ALA A 59 2.09 -21.14 -0.29
C ALA A 59 0.78 -21.89 0.04
N ARG A 60 0.75 -23.22 -0.16
CA ARG A 60 -0.41 -24.06 0.22
C ARG A 60 -0.68 -24.02 1.72
N LEU A 61 0.35 -24.21 2.54
CA LEU A 61 0.22 -24.24 4.00
C LEU A 61 -0.28 -22.92 4.58
N VAL A 62 0.19 -21.78 4.07
CA VAL A 62 -0.28 -20.45 4.53
C VAL A 62 -1.64 -20.06 3.95
N SER A 63 -2.15 -20.83 2.97
CA SER A 63 -3.46 -20.64 2.33
C SER A 63 -4.56 -21.53 2.93
N GLU A 64 -4.23 -22.36 3.92
CA GLU A 64 -5.19 -23.29 4.53
C GLU A 64 -6.36 -22.54 5.21
N HIS A 65 -7.58 -22.94 4.86
CA HIS A 65 -8.80 -22.21 5.21
C HIS A 65 -9.06 -22.16 6.72
N GLU A 66 -8.76 -23.23 7.45
CA GLU A 66 -8.95 -23.29 8.91
C GLU A 66 -8.04 -22.28 9.63
N THR A 67 -6.75 -22.33 9.28
CA THR A 67 -5.72 -21.40 9.75
C THR A 67 -6.08 -19.95 9.47
N LEU A 68 -6.59 -19.69 8.26
CA LEU A 68 -7.04 -18.37 7.84
C LEU A 68 -8.25 -17.89 8.66
N GLY A 69 -9.20 -18.77 8.95
CA GLY A 69 -10.37 -18.47 9.77
C GLY A 69 -10.03 -18.10 11.22
N GLU A 70 -9.00 -18.71 11.81
CA GLU A 70 -8.48 -18.32 13.13
C GLU A 70 -7.86 -16.93 13.13
N ALA A 71 -7.02 -16.65 12.13
CA ALA A 71 -6.39 -15.34 11.96
C ALA A 71 -7.45 -14.25 11.77
N VAL A 72 -8.46 -14.48 10.92
CA VAL A 72 -9.58 -13.56 10.73
C VAL A 72 -10.33 -13.28 12.03
N ARG A 73 -10.65 -14.32 12.82
CA ARG A 73 -11.32 -14.15 14.12
C ARG A 73 -10.50 -13.32 15.11
N ALA A 74 -9.17 -13.43 15.07
CA ALA A 74 -8.29 -12.62 15.92
C ALA A 74 -8.38 -11.10 15.61
N LEU A 75 -8.81 -10.73 14.40
CA LEU A 75 -9.06 -9.35 13.99
C LEU A 75 -10.47 -8.84 14.31
N GLY A 76 -11.36 -9.69 14.85
CA GLY A 76 -12.78 -9.33 15.03
C GLY A 76 -13.02 -8.22 16.05
N THR A 77 -12.28 -8.19 17.16
CA THR A 77 -12.54 -7.23 18.27
C THR A 77 -12.33 -5.76 17.86
N PRO A 78 -11.27 -5.38 17.12
CA PRO A 78 -11.15 -4.03 16.58
C PRO A 78 -12.26 -3.61 15.59
N GLY A 79 -13.05 -4.56 15.07
CA GLY A 79 -14.15 -4.29 14.14
C GLY A 79 -13.72 -3.73 12.77
N PRO A 80 -12.78 -4.37 12.04
CA PRO A 80 -12.48 -3.97 10.68
C PRO A 80 -13.71 -4.12 9.78
N GLU A 81 -13.90 -3.18 8.86
CA GLU A 81 -15.00 -3.20 7.90
C GLU A 81 -14.66 -3.98 6.62
N VAL A 82 -13.37 -4.24 6.39
CA VAL A 82 -12.84 -5.01 5.25
C VAL A 82 -11.67 -5.86 5.71
N LEU A 83 -11.55 -7.07 5.16
CA LEU A 83 -10.43 -7.98 5.39
C LEU A 83 -9.59 -8.17 4.13
N ALA A 84 -8.27 -8.19 4.27
CA ALA A 84 -7.34 -8.44 3.18
C ALA A 84 -6.35 -9.54 3.56
N TYR A 85 -6.17 -10.52 2.68
CA TYR A 85 -5.09 -11.49 2.79
C TYR A 85 -3.87 -11.00 2.01
N ALA A 86 -2.81 -10.61 2.73
CA ALA A 86 -1.61 -9.96 2.21
C ALA A 86 -0.48 -10.97 1.89
N CYS A 87 -0.77 -11.93 1.01
CA CYS A 87 0.24 -12.83 0.46
C CYS A 87 -0.12 -13.21 -0.98
N THR A 88 0.72 -12.82 -1.94
CA THR A 88 0.50 -13.11 -3.36
C THR A 88 0.52 -14.62 -3.63
N SER A 89 1.58 -15.32 -3.24
CA SER A 89 1.72 -16.75 -3.51
C SER A 89 0.67 -17.60 -2.81
N GLY A 90 0.35 -17.29 -1.55
CA GLY A 90 -0.73 -17.94 -0.83
C GLY A 90 -2.08 -17.78 -1.54
N SER A 91 -2.34 -16.64 -2.17
CA SER A 91 -3.63 -16.40 -2.84
C SER A 91 -3.72 -16.91 -4.28
N PHE A 92 -2.63 -17.16 -5.02
CA PHE A 92 -2.72 -17.72 -6.39
C PHE A 92 -2.44 -19.23 -6.47
N VAL A 93 -1.87 -19.86 -5.44
CA VAL A 93 -1.39 -21.27 -5.54
C VAL A 93 -2.49 -22.28 -5.86
N GLY A 94 -3.74 -21.98 -5.50
CA GLY A 94 -4.92 -22.77 -5.83
C GLY A 94 -5.62 -22.39 -7.13
N GLY A 95 -4.99 -21.57 -7.98
CA GLY A 95 -5.62 -20.97 -9.16
C GLY A 95 -6.75 -20.01 -8.78
N ARG A 96 -7.55 -19.59 -9.76
CA ARG A 96 -8.65 -18.66 -9.55
C ARG A 96 -9.76 -19.24 -8.68
N ALA A 97 -10.04 -20.54 -8.82
CA ALA A 97 -11.02 -21.23 -7.97
C ALA A 97 -10.59 -21.27 -6.50
N GLY A 98 -9.31 -21.56 -6.23
CA GLY A 98 -8.76 -21.56 -4.88
C GLY A 98 -8.74 -20.17 -4.24
N GLU A 99 -8.39 -19.14 -5.02
CA GLU A 99 -8.44 -17.75 -4.59
C GLU A 99 -9.85 -17.31 -4.17
N LEU A 100 -10.85 -17.61 -4.99
CA LEU A 100 -12.25 -17.31 -4.68
C LEU A 100 -12.73 -18.06 -3.43
N ALA A 101 -12.37 -19.34 -3.29
CA ALA A 101 -12.70 -20.14 -2.10
C ALA A 101 -12.06 -19.56 -0.82
N MET A 102 -10.82 -19.09 -0.91
CA MET A 102 -10.12 -18.41 0.17
C MET A 102 -10.86 -17.12 0.58
N CYS A 103 -11.19 -16.27 -0.39
CA CYS A 103 -11.93 -15.03 -0.17
C CYS A 103 -13.29 -15.28 0.50
N GLU A 104 -14.03 -16.29 0.05
CA GLU A 104 -15.29 -16.70 0.66
C GLU A 104 -15.11 -17.21 2.09
N ALA A 105 -14.06 -17.98 2.37
CA ALA A 105 -13.79 -18.47 3.72
C ALA A 105 -13.48 -17.33 4.70
N MET A 106 -12.69 -16.34 4.28
CA MET A 106 -12.45 -15.13 5.07
C MET A 106 -13.72 -14.35 5.33
N THR A 107 -14.53 -14.16 4.28
CA THR A 107 -15.81 -13.43 4.37
C THR A 107 -16.76 -14.13 5.36
N ARG A 108 -16.84 -15.47 5.31
CA ARG A 108 -17.64 -16.23 6.28
C ARG A 108 -17.10 -16.15 7.71
N ALA A 109 -15.78 -16.15 7.89
CA ALA A 109 -15.17 -16.12 9.23
C ALA A 109 -15.22 -14.73 9.88
N GLY A 110 -15.17 -13.67 9.07
CA GLY A 110 -15.12 -12.28 9.55
C GLY A 110 -16.44 -11.51 9.42
N GLU A 111 -17.43 -12.06 8.70
CA GLU A 111 -18.72 -11.44 8.44
C GLU A 111 -18.64 -10.05 7.77
N VAL A 112 -17.53 -9.77 7.10
CA VAL A 112 -17.26 -8.52 6.36
C VAL A 112 -16.63 -8.82 5.01
N PRO A 113 -16.75 -7.91 4.02
CA PRO A 113 -16.12 -8.09 2.71
C PRO A 113 -14.64 -8.42 2.82
N SER A 114 -14.22 -9.48 2.12
CA SER A 114 -12.82 -9.90 2.07
C SER A 114 -12.24 -9.78 0.67
N LEU A 115 -10.91 -9.79 0.60
CA LEU A 115 -10.15 -9.86 -0.66
C LEU A 115 -8.83 -10.57 -0.42
N THR A 116 -8.20 -10.98 -1.52
CA THR A 116 -6.82 -11.48 -1.54
C THR A 116 -5.94 -10.58 -2.39
N THR A 117 -4.62 -10.61 -2.17
CA THR A 117 -3.66 -9.90 -3.03
C THR A 117 -3.79 -10.30 -4.51
N SER A 118 -3.99 -11.59 -4.81
CA SER A 118 -4.11 -12.05 -6.20
C SER A 118 -5.42 -11.61 -6.86
N GLY A 119 -6.55 -11.64 -6.12
CA GLY A 119 -7.82 -11.10 -6.62
C GLY A 119 -7.73 -9.59 -6.86
N ALA A 120 -7.14 -8.85 -5.92
CA ALA A 120 -6.89 -7.42 -6.05
C ALA A 120 -5.98 -7.06 -7.23
N LEU A 121 -5.02 -7.91 -7.57
CA LEU A 121 -4.19 -7.76 -8.76
C LEU A 121 -5.04 -7.79 -10.03
N LEU A 122 -5.94 -8.77 -10.17
CA LEU A 122 -6.81 -8.85 -11.35
C LEU A 122 -7.74 -7.63 -11.45
N GLU A 123 -8.29 -7.15 -10.32
CA GLU A 123 -9.08 -5.92 -10.26
C GLU A 123 -8.27 -4.68 -10.68
N ALA A 124 -7.02 -4.57 -10.22
CA ALA A 124 -6.15 -3.45 -10.56
C ALA A 124 -5.76 -3.45 -12.04
N LEU A 125 -5.49 -4.62 -12.60
CA LEU A 125 -5.21 -4.78 -14.03
C LEU A 125 -6.44 -4.42 -14.89
N ASP A 126 -7.65 -4.74 -14.41
CA ASP A 126 -8.88 -4.31 -15.07
C ASP A 126 -9.10 -2.79 -15.02
N GLU A 127 -8.88 -2.16 -13.86
CA GLU A 127 -8.95 -0.71 -13.69
C GLU A 127 -7.95 0.05 -14.59
N LEU A 128 -6.82 -0.57 -14.92
CA LEU A 128 -5.78 -0.03 -15.79
C LEU A 128 -5.96 -0.41 -17.27
N ASP A 129 -6.97 -1.22 -17.61
CA ASP A 129 -7.15 -1.82 -18.95
C ASP A 129 -5.89 -2.58 -19.44
N ALA A 130 -5.16 -3.20 -18.49
CA ALA A 130 -3.93 -3.92 -18.77
C ALA A 130 -4.20 -5.40 -19.01
N ARG A 131 -3.74 -5.93 -20.15
CA ARG A 131 -3.90 -7.34 -20.55
C ARG A 131 -2.58 -8.01 -20.90
N ARG A 132 -1.57 -7.23 -21.28
CA ARG A 132 -0.23 -7.68 -21.64
C ARG A 132 0.74 -7.09 -20.63
N ILE A 133 1.26 -7.89 -19.71
CA ILE A 133 2.08 -7.37 -18.61
C ILE A 133 3.50 -7.91 -18.62
N ALA A 134 4.38 -7.21 -17.92
CA ALA A 134 5.66 -7.74 -17.48
C ALA A 134 5.61 -8.10 -15.98
N LEU A 135 6.43 -9.06 -15.57
CA LEU A 135 6.49 -9.57 -14.20
C LEU A 135 7.88 -9.41 -13.58
N VAL A 136 7.92 -8.92 -12.35
CA VAL A 136 9.06 -9.08 -11.44
C VAL A 136 8.62 -9.96 -10.28
N THR A 137 9.38 -11.02 -9.99
CA THR A 137 9.14 -11.84 -8.80
C THR A 137 10.46 -12.05 -8.03
N PRO A 138 10.42 -12.14 -6.69
CA PRO A 138 11.63 -12.48 -5.94
C PRO A 138 11.87 -13.99 -5.89
N TYR A 139 10.89 -14.83 -6.26
CA TYR A 139 10.90 -16.27 -6.03
C TYR A 139 11.63 -17.08 -7.11
N THR A 140 11.59 -18.41 -6.95
CA THR A 140 12.01 -19.38 -7.96
C THR A 140 11.11 -19.36 -9.21
N MET A 141 11.64 -19.87 -10.32
CA MET A 141 10.91 -19.99 -11.58
C MET A 141 9.58 -20.75 -11.44
N SER A 142 9.54 -21.80 -10.63
CA SER A 142 8.32 -22.62 -10.46
C SER A 142 7.17 -21.82 -9.83
N VAL A 143 7.47 -20.96 -8.86
CA VAL A 143 6.48 -20.07 -8.25
C VAL A 143 6.06 -18.98 -9.23
N THR A 144 7.01 -18.45 -10.03
CA THR A 144 6.71 -17.50 -11.11
C THR A 144 5.76 -18.09 -12.16
N HIS A 145 5.98 -19.32 -12.62
CA HIS A 145 5.08 -19.97 -13.58
C HIS A 145 3.67 -20.16 -13.00
N SER A 146 3.55 -20.53 -11.72
CA SER A 146 2.24 -20.64 -11.08
C SER A 146 1.48 -19.30 -11.02
N LEU A 147 2.19 -18.18 -10.89
CA LEU A 147 1.58 -16.85 -11.00
C LEU A 147 1.16 -16.54 -12.44
N GLU A 148 1.97 -16.92 -13.44
CA GLU A 148 1.62 -16.77 -14.86
C GLU A 148 0.36 -17.57 -15.21
N ASP A 149 0.24 -18.81 -14.72
CA ASP A 149 -0.94 -19.64 -14.92
C ASP A 149 -2.20 -18.98 -14.32
N TYR A 150 -2.11 -18.48 -13.09
CA TYR A 150 -3.21 -17.74 -12.44
C TYR A 150 -3.63 -16.49 -13.22
N LEU A 151 -2.65 -15.72 -13.73
CA LEU A 151 -2.92 -14.53 -14.54
C LEU A 151 -3.57 -14.90 -15.88
N ALA A 152 -3.15 -16.01 -16.49
CA ALA A 152 -3.76 -16.52 -17.73
C ALA A 152 -5.22 -16.92 -17.52
N GLU A 153 -5.59 -17.52 -16.38
CA GLU A 153 -6.99 -17.76 -16.00
C GLU A 153 -7.82 -16.47 -15.86
N GLY A 154 -7.15 -15.35 -15.56
CA GLY A 154 -7.71 -14.01 -15.54
C GLY A 154 -7.73 -13.29 -16.90
N GLY A 155 -7.26 -13.93 -17.97
CA GLY A 155 -7.17 -13.34 -19.31
C GLY A 155 -5.99 -12.39 -19.51
N VAL A 156 -4.98 -12.46 -18.64
CA VAL A 156 -3.77 -11.63 -18.70
C VAL A 156 -2.61 -12.44 -19.28
N THR A 157 -1.91 -11.87 -20.25
CA THR A 157 -0.74 -12.47 -20.90
C THR A 157 0.54 -11.83 -20.37
N VAL A 158 1.53 -12.66 -20.00
CA VAL A 158 2.84 -12.19 -19.56
C VAL A 158 3.82 -12.21 -20.73
N LEU A 159 4.33 -11.04 -21.13
CA LEU A 159 5.30 -10.92 -22.23
C LEU A 159 6.74 -10.99 -21.75
N GLY A 160 7.02 -10.35 -20.62
CA GLY A 160 8.35 -10.18 -20.07
C GLY A 160 8.40 -10.59 -18.59
N ARG A 161 9.52 -11.16 -18.16
CA ARG A 161 9.67 -11.66 -16.79
C ARG A 161 11.10 -11.51 -16.28
N ALA A 162 11.24 -11.21 -15.00
CA ALA A 162 12.48 -11.27 -14.27
C ALA A 162 12.23 -11.88 -12.89
N PHE A 163 13.07 -12.82 -12.45
CA PHE A 163 12.95 -13.46 -11.13
C PHE A 163 14.30 -13.57 -10.41
N MET A 164 14.30 -13.43 -9.08
CA MET A 164 15.54 -13.43 -8.27
C MET A 164 15.94 -14.81 -7.73
N GLY A 165 15.01 -15.79 -7.71
CA GLY A 165 15.29 -17.14 -7.21
C GLY A 165 15.45 -17.24 -5.69
N LEU A 166 14.98 -16.24 -4.94
CA LEU A 166 15.09 -16.21 -3.48
C LEU A 166 14.05 -17.13 -2.83
N THR A 167 14.47 -17.80 -1.76
CA THR A 167 13.59 -18.64 -0.92
C THR A 167 13.39 -18.08 0.49
N ARG A 168 14.09 -16.99 0.84
CA ARG A 168 14.04 -16.32 2.15
C ARG A 168 14.56 -14.88 2.07
N HIS A 169 14.35 -14.10 3.13
CA HIS A 169 14.88 -12.73 3.29
C HIS A 169 14.50 -11.74 2.18
N ILE A 170 13.35 -11.95 1.55
CA ILE A 170 12.88 -11.09 0.44
C ILE A 170 12.75 -9.62 0.89
N TRP A 171 12.38 -9.38 2.16
CA TRP A 171 12.28 -8.04 2.74
C TRP A 171 13.60 -7.29 2.88
N LYS A 172 14.74 -7.96 2.64
CA LYS A 172 16.08 -7.36 2.66
C LYS A 172 16.57 -6.96 1.27
N VAL A 173 15.80 -7.24 0.22
CA VAL A 173 16.18 -6.87 -1.15
C VAL A 173 16.19 -5.34 -1.27
N PRO A 174 17.31 -4.73 -1.69
CA PRO A 174 17.40 -3.28 -1.83
C PRO A 174 16.61 -2.79 -3.05
N TYR A 175 16.15 -1.54 -3.00
CA TYR A 175 15.41 -0.89 -4.09
C TYR A 175 16.14 -0.93 -5.44
N ARG A 176 17.47 -0.83 -5.42
CA ARG A 176 18.27 -0.93 -6.65
C ARG A 176 18.01 -2.24 -7.40
N ASP A 177 17.99 -3.36 -6.67
CA ASP A 177 17.79 -4.68 -7.27
C ASP A 177 16.36 -4.81 -7.81
N VAL A 178 15.37 -4.24 -7.12
CA VAL A 178 13.98 -4.17 -7.62
C VAL A 178 13.90 -3.38 -8.93
N VAL A 179 14.55 -2.22 -9.00
CA VAL A 179 14.57 -1.36 -10.20
C VAL A 179 15.31 -2.03 -11.37
N ASP A 180 16.46 -2.64 -11.12
CA ASP A 180 17.22 -3.34 -12.16
C ASP A 180 16.44 -4.55 -12.71
N MET A 181 15.69 -5.25 -11.86
CA MET A 181 14.80 -6.33 -12.29
C MET A 181 13.59 -5.83 -13.07
N ALA A 182 13.00 -4.70 -12.68
CA ALA A 182 11.92 -4.06 -13.44
C ALA A 182 12.36 -3.73 -14.87
N ARG A 183 13.55 -3.12 -15.03
CA ARG A 183 14.16 -2.86 -16.35
C ARG A 183 14.38 -4.13 -17.15
N HIS A 184 14.88 -5.18 -16.49
CA HIS A 184 15.10 -6.47 -17.14
C HIS A 184 13.79 -7.10 -17.63
N ALA A 185 12.74 -7.06 -16.81
CA ALA A 185 11.45 -7.66 -17.13
C ALA A 185 10.79 -7.04 -18.36
N VAL A 186 10.95 -5.73 -18.58
CA VAL A 186 10.38 -5.02 -19.74
C VAL A 186 11.32 -4.96 -20.94
N SER A 187 12.57 -5.41 -20.80
CA SER A 187 13.58 -5.34 -21.86
C SER A 187 13.13 -6.10 -23.11
N GLY A 188 13.05 -5.41 -24.24
CA GLY A 188 12.59 -5.97 -25.51
C GLY A 188 11.07 -5.96 -25.72
N PHE A 189 10.28 -5.53 -24.72
CA PHE A 189 8.81 -5.49 -24.78
C PHE A 189 8.21 -4.16 -24.28
N ALA A 190 9.03 -3.13 -24.07
CA ALA A 190 8.60 -1.88 -23.43
C ALA A 190 7.41 -1.20 -24.13
N ASP A 191 7.32 -1.31 -25.45
CA ASP A 191 6.21 -0.73 -26.25
C ASP A 191 5.01 -1.69 -26.40
N GLU A 192 5.08 -2.91 -25.88
CA GLU A 192 4.04 -3.95 -25.99
C GLU A 192 3.39 -4.32 -24.65
N VAL A 193 3.93 -3.81 -23.55
CA VAL A 193 3.50 -4.08 -22.18
C VAL A 193 2.63 -2.93 -21.69
N ASP A 194 1.41 -3.25 -21.26
CA ASP A 194 0.43 -2.30 -20.74
C ASP A 194 0.77 -1.87 -19.30
N ALA A 195 1.35 -2.78 -18.51
CA ALA A 195 1.75 -2.53 -17.12
C ALA A 195 2.84 -3.49 -16.64
N LEU A 196 3.63 -3.05 -15.66
CA LEU A 196 4.57 -3.90 -14.93
C LEU A 196 3.99 -4.27 -13.56
N PHE A 197 3.93 -5.57 -13.24
CA PHE A 197 3.60 -6.04 -11.90
C PHE A 197 4.83 -6.53 -11.13
N ILE A 198 5.04 -5.96 -9.95
CA ILE A 198 6.07 -6.38 -8.99
C ILE A 198 5.41 -7.21 -7.89
N SER A 199 5.63 -8.52 -7.97
CA SER A 199 5.03 -9.51 -7.08
C SER A 199 5.77 -9.60 -5.73
N CYS A 200 5.08 -10.21 -4.76
CA CYS A 200 5.44 -10.40 -3.35
C CYS A 200 5.13 -9.23 -2.44
N THR A 201 4.37 -9.53 -1.38
CA THR A 201 4.09 -8.59 -0.30
C THR A 201 5.31 -8.35 0.59
N ASN A 202 6.32 -9.22 0.55
CA ASN A 202 7.56 -9.05 1.32
C ASN A 202 8.69 -8.39 0.51
N LEU A 203 8.41 -7.86 -0.69
CA LEU A 203 9.39 -7.11 -1.49
C LEU A 203 9.10 -5.60 -1.37
N PRO A 204 10.07 -4.77 -0.95
CA PRO A 204 9.81 -3.35 -0.70
C PRO A 204 9.73 -2.59 -2.03
N THR A 205 8.62 -1.90 -2.26
CA THR A 205 8.22 -1.35 -3.57
C THR A 205 7.69 0.08 -3.55
N TYR A 206 7.24 0.61 -2.41
CA TYR A 206 6.51 1.89 -2.36
C TYR A 206 7.27 3.04 -3.05
N ASP A 207 8.56 3.21 -2.72
CA ASP A 207 9.35 4.34 -3.24
C ASP A 207 9.78 4.16 -4.71
N VAL A 208 9.86 2.90 -5.18
CA VAL A 208 10.33 2.64 -6.54
C VAL A 208 9.21 2.75 -7.58
N ILE A 209 7.94 2.58 -7.18
CA ILE A 209 6.79 2.70 -8.08
C ILE A 209 6.80 4.04 -8.85
N PRO A 210 6.74 5.22 -8.21
CA PRO A 210 6.67 6.50 -8.94
C PRO A 210 7.90 6.75 -9.81
N GLN A 211 9.09 6.29 -9.36
CA GLN A 211 10.31 6.38 -10.16
C GLN A 211 10.21 5.52 -11.43
N LEU A 212 9.78 4.26 -11.29
CA LEU A 212 9.65 3.32 -12.40
C LEU A 212 8.54 3.75 -13.37
N GLU A 213 7.42 4.28 -12.90
CA GLU A 213 6.37 4.81 -13.78
C GLU A 213 6.88 5.99 -14.62
N ALA A 214 7.63 6.91 -14.01
CA ALA A 214 8.24 8.04 -14.71
C ALA A 214 9.30 7.60 -15.72
N GLU A 215 10.11 6.60 -15.38
CA GLU A 215 11.18 6.05 -16.21
C GLU A 215 10.64 5.22 -17.39
N LEU A 216 9.74 4.28 -17.09
CA LEU A 216 9.23 3.29 -18.05
C LEU A 216 8.01 3.79 -18.84
N ARG A 217 7.42 4.92 -18.45
CA ARG A 217 6.24 5.52 -19.11
C ARG A 217 5.03 4.56 -19.17
N MET A 218 4.89 3.68 -18.19
CA MET A 218 3.78 2.74 -18.04
C MET A 218 3.38 2.62 -16.56
N PRO A 219 2.14 2.21 -16.25
CA PRO A 219 1.76 1.85 -14.89
C PRO A 219 2.68 0.77 -14.29
N VAL A 220 3.07 0.97 -13.03
CA VAL A 220 3.86 -0.01 -12.27
C VAL A 220 3.10 -0.28 -10.98
N ILE A 221 2.65 -1.51 -10.82
CA ILE A 221 1.83 -1.92 -9.67
C ILE A 221 2.56 -2.97 -8.83
N SER A 222 2.35 -2.94 -7.52
CA SER A 222 2.94 -3.92 -6.60
C SER A 222 1.90 -4.69 -5.80
N ALA A 223 2.29 -5.87 -5.30
CA ALA A 223 1.43 -6.72 -4.49
C ALA A 223 0.82 -5.98 -3.27
N ASN A 224 1.64 -5.19 -2.56
CA ASN A 224 1.16 -4.42 -1.42
C ASN A 224 0.23 -3.27 -1.86
N GLN A 225 0.58 -2.56 -2.94
CA GLN A 225 -0.23 -1.45 -3.45
C GLN A 225 -1.62 -1.91 -3.90
N VAL A 226 -1.73 -2.98 -4.72
CA VAL A 226 -3.03 -3.47 -5.20
C VAL A 226 -3.90 -3.97 -4.04
N THR A 227 -3.30 -4.60 -3.03
CA THR A 227 -4.00 -5.07 -1.83
C THR A 227 -4.62 -3.89 -1.08
N MET A 228 -3.85 -2.84 -0.81
CA MET A 228 -4.34 -1.67 -0.09
C MET A 228 -5.35 -0.85 -0.92
N TRP A 229 -5.10 -0.70 -2.22
CA TRP A 229 -6.01 -0.05 -3.15
C TRP A 229 -7.40 -0.73 -3.15
N ALA A 230 -7.43 -2.06 -3.29
CA ALA A 230 -8.68 -2.82 -3.33
C ALA A 230 -9.42 -2.80 -1.98
N ALA A 231 -8.69 -2.85 -0.86
CA ALA A 231 -9.26 -2.81 0.48
C ALA A 231 -9.93 -1.46 0.76
N LEU A 232 -9.23 -0.36 0.46
CA LEU A 232 -9.73 0.99 0.69
C LEU A 232 -10.90 1.32 -0.25
N ARG A 233 -10.92 0.79 -1.48
CA ARG A 233 -12.09 0.90 -2.37
C ARG A 233 -13.32 0.19 -1.83
N ARG A 234 -13.18 -1.02 -1.27
CA ARG A 234 -14.29 -1.73 -0.60
C ARG A 234 -14.79 -0.99 0.64
N LEU A 235 -13.88 -0.29 1.31
CA LEU A 235 -14.20 0.62 2.41
C LEU A 235 -14.90 1.90 1.90
N GLY A 236 -14.91 2.17 0.59
CA GLY A 236 -15.49 3.39 0.01
C GLY A 236 -14.62 4.64 0.19
N THR A 237 -13.33 4.47 0.45
CA THR A 237 -12.33 5.55 0.45
C THR A 237 -11.27 5.27 -0.63
N ARG A 238 -10.24 6.12 -0.71
CA ARG A 238 -9.13 5.99 -1.67
C ARG A 238 -7.82 5.80 -0.94
N ALA A 239 -6.95 4.98 -1.51
CA ALA A 239 -5.56 4.93 -1.09
C ALA A 239 -4.87 6.25 -1.36
N VAL A 240 -3.97 6.64 -0.45
CA VAL A 240 -3.06 7.76 -0.65
C VAL A 240 -1.76 7.26 -1.26
N GLY A 241 -1.07 8.11 -2.01
CA GLY A 241 0.16 7.71 -2.70
C GLY A 241 0.39 8.58 -3.92
N PRO A 242 1.10 9.70 -3.77
CA PRO A 242 1.25 10.66 -4.85
C PRO A 242 2.06 10.04 -6.00
N TYR A 243 1.73 10.44 -7.22
CA TYR A 243 2.45 10.04 -8.44
C TYR A 243 2.44 8.52 -8.70
N GLN A 244 1.31 7.85 -8.42
CA GLN A 244 1.13 6.42 -8.69
C GLN A 244 -0.09 6.22 -9.60
N ALA A 245 0.09 5.68 -10.80
CA ALA A 245 -0.93 5.62 -11.86
C ALA A 245 -2.19 4.81 -11.48
N LEU A 246 -2.05 3.81 -10.59
CA LEU A 246 -3.19 3.06 -10.05
C LEU A 246 -4.08 3.91 -9.14
N LEU A 247 -3.50 4.86 -8.41
CA LEU A 247 -4.18 5.66 -7.38
C LEU A 247 -4.66 7.01 -7.92
N ASP A 248 -3.89 7.58 -8.84
CA ASP A 248 -4.13 8.87 -9.45
C ASP A 248 -4.22 8.75 -10.98
N PRO A 249 -5.42 8.88 -11.57
CA PRO A 249 -5.59 8.85 -13.02
C PRO A 249 -4.76 9.90 -13.77
N SER A 250 -4.42 11.03 -13.13
CA SER A 250 -3.58 12.07 -13.74
C SER A 250 -2.11 11.66 -13.86
N ALA A 251 -1.68 10.65 -13.09
CA ALA A 251 -0.36 10.05 -13.20
C ALA A 251 -0.27 8.98 -14.30
N ARG A 252 -1.39 8.60 -14.94
CA ARG A 252 -1.39 7.62 -16.03
C ARG A 252 -0.71 8.20 -17.29
N PRO A 253 0.10 7.41 -18.02
CA PRO A 253 0.68 7.84 -19.28
C PRO A 253 -0.40 8.29 -20.28
N GLY A 254 -0.21 9.47 -20.89
CA GLY A 254 -1.19 10.01 -21.85
C GLY A 254 -2.43 10.65 -21.22
N ALA A 255 -2.52 10.76 -19.89
CA ALA A 255 -3.54 11.58 -19.25
C ALA A 255 -3.44 13.03 -19.77
N ALA A 256 -4.59 13.60 -20.18
CA ALA A 256 -4.66 15.00 -20.56
C ALA A 256 -4.12 15.86 -19.41
N PRO A 257 -3.37 16.95 -19.68
CA PRO A 257 -2.97 17.87 -18.63
C PRO A 257 -4.21 18.27 -17.82
N LEU A 258 -4.10 18.25 -16.49
CA LEU A 258 -5.13 18.84 -15.62
C LEU A 258 -5.42 20.24 -16.17
N GLU A 259 -6.68 20.50 -16.55
CA GLU A 259 -7.12 21.85 -16.86
C GLU A 259 -6.77 22.69 -15.64
N THR A 260 -5.84 23.62 -15.82
CA THR A 260 -5.50 24.57 -14.78
C THR A 260 -6.78 25.37 -14.56
N PRO A 261 -7.35 25.38 -13.34
CA PRO A 261 -8.44 26.30 -13.06
C PRO A 261 -7.95 27.69 -13.45
N PRO A 262 -8.73 28.51 -14.16
CA PRO A 262 -8.33 29.87 -14.44
C PRO A 262 -7.94 30.52 -13.12
N LEU A 263 -6.72 31.06 -13.05
CA LEU A 263 -6.29 31.87 -11.94
C LEU A 263 -7.39 32.89 -11.70
N ASP A 264 -8.10 32.76 -10.57
CA ASP A 264 -9.06 33.76 -10.15
C ASP A 264 -8.35 35.11 -10.22
N THR A 265 -8.94 36.01 -10.99
CA THR A 265 -8.39 37.34 -11.19
C THR A 265 -8.22 37.93 -9.79
N PRO A 266 -7.00 38.33 -9.37
CA PRO A 266 -6.82 38.87 -8.03
C PRO A 266 -7.80 40.03 -7.86
N PRO A 267 -8.54 40.09 -6.74
CA PRO A 267 -9.49 41.17 -6.51
C PRO A 267 -8.74 42.50 -6.68
N ALA A 268 -9.39 43.42 -7.40
CA ALA A 268 -8.82 44.72 -7.74
C ALA A 268 -8.17 45.37 -6.51
N ALA A 269 -6.95 45.86 -6.69
CA ALA A 269 -6.16 46.53 -5.67
C ALA A 269 -7.00 47.59 -4.95
N GLY A 270 -7.42 47.28 -3.72
CA GLY A 270 -8.37 48.09 -2.97
C GLY A 270 -8.37 47.71 -1.50
N GLY A 271 -7.39 48.23 -0.77
CA GLY A 271 -7.32 48.17 0.68
C GLY A 271 -5.95 47.74 1.18
N GLN A 272 -5.14 48.71 1.61
CA GLN A 272 -3.96 48.44 2.42
C GLN A 272 -4.42 47.72 3.69
N VAL A 273 -4.08 46.44 3.81
CA VAL A 273 -4.06 45.76 5.11
C VAL A 273 -2.91 46.39 5.90
N PRO A 274 -3.14 47.00 7.07
CA PRO A 274 -2.04 47.51 7.87
C PRO A 274 -1.15 46.34 8.26
N LEU A 275 0.15 46.45 7.98
CA LEU A 275 1.17 45.57 8.54
C LEU A 275 1.04 45.66 10.07
N GLN A 276 0.52 44.62 10.70
CA GLN A 276 0.67 44.47 12.14
C GLN A 276 2.16 44.35 12.43
N GLU A 277 2.64 45.24 13.31
CA GLU A 277 4.01 45.24 13.81
C GLU A 277 4.37 43.86 14.38
N PRO A 278 5.66 43.46 14.31
CA PRO A 278 6.10 42.17 14.79
C PRO A 278 5.67 41.95 16.24
N PHE A 279 5.17 40.75 16.51
CA PHE A 279 4.78 40.26 17.83
C PHE A 279 6.02 40.15 18.73
N GLN A 280 6.48 41.28 19.24
CA GLN A 280 7.56 41.42 20.20
C GLN A 280 7.14 42.46 21.23
N ASP A 281 6.17 42.13 22.09
CA ASP A 281 6.09 42.61 23.49
C ASP A 281 4.78 42.22 24.19
N SER A 282 4.49 40.91 24.26
CA SER A 282 3.50 40.42 25.22
C SER A 282 3.77 38.98 25.64
N LEU A 283 5.01 38.69 26.04
CA LEU A 283 5.33 37.49 26.81
C LEU A 283 5.22 37.83 28.30
N PRO A 284 4.46 37.07 29.10
CA PRO A 284 4.48 37.19 30.56
C PRO A 284 5.91 37.05 31.09
N GLU A 285 6.27 37.85 32.09
CA GLU A 285 7.64 37.93 32.67
C GLU A 285 8.24 36.55 33.00
N ALA A 286 7.39 35.62 33.44
CA ALA A 286 7.76 34.24 33.76
C ALA A 286 8.33 33.41 32.59
N LEU A 287 8.02 33.77 31.33
CA LEU A 287 8.55 33.06 30.15
C LEU A 287 9.89 33.64 29.65
N ARG A 288 10.25 34.87 30.06
CA ARG A 288 11.55 35.48 29.72
C ARG A 288 12.70 34.90 30.54
N GLU A 289 12.46 34.57 31.80
CA GLU A 289 13.47 33.94 32.69
C GLU A 289 13.80 32.51 32.26
N SER A 290 12.80 31.70 31.87
CA SER A 290 13.00 30.30 31.44
C SER A 290 13.82 30.17 30.13
N LEU A 291 13.77 31.16 29.24
CA LEU A 291 14.53 31.17 27.99
C LEU A 291 15.98 31.65 28.16
N GLN A 292 16.27 32.42 29.22
CA GLN A 292 17.63 32.84 29.56
C GLN A 292 18.41 31.75 30.31
N ASP A 293 17.73 30.99 31.19
CA ASP A 293 18.37 29.86 31.91
C ASP A 293 18.70 28.68 30.97
N SER A 294 17.88 28.45 29.94
CA SER A 294 18.09 27.36 28.97
C SER A 294 19.26 27.59 28.00
N LEU A 295 19.84 28.80 27.97
CA LEU A 295 21.00 29.13 27.13
C LEU A 295 22.33 29.13 27.92
N GLN A 296 22.28 29.00 29.25
CA GLN A 296 23.48 28.93 30.11
C GLN A 296 23.83 27.52 30.59
N GLU A 297 22.90 26.56 30.57
CA GLU A 297 23.19 25.17 30.96
C GLU A 297 23.49 24.29 29.73
N GLY A 298 24.75 24.31 29.31
CA GLY A 298 25.29 23.36 28.34
C GLY A 298 25.38 21.94 28.90
N GLN A 299 24.28 21.18 28.85
CA GLN A 299 24.26 19.75 29.14
C GLN A 299 23.59 18.94 28.02
N PRO A 300 24.26 17.92 27.45
CA PRO A 300 23.68 17.05 26.43
C PRO A 300 22.72 16.02 27.05
N PRO A 301 21.63 15.63 26.37
CA PRO A 301 20.76 14.57 26.87
C PRO A 301 21.40 13.18 26.69
N TRP A 302 21.54 12.51 27.83
CA TRP A 302 21.92 11.11 28.16
C TRP A 302 21.05 10.02 27.49
N PRO A 303 21.33 8.72 27.75
CA PRO A 303 22.52 7.91 27.43
C PRO A 303 22.33 7.02 26.19
#